data_AF-A0A952HWF5-F1
#
_entry.id   AF-A0A952HWF5-F1
#
_cell.length_a   1.000
_cell.length_b   1.000
_cell.length_c   1.000
_cell.angle_alpha   90.00
_cell.angle_beta   90.00
_cell.angle_gamma   90.00
#
_symmetry.space_group_name_H-M   'P 1'
#
loop_
_entity.id
_entity.type
_entity.pdbx_description
1 polymer ?
#
loop_
_entity_poly.entity_id
_entity_poly.type
_entity_poly.pdbx_seq_one_letter_code
_entity_poly.pdbx_strand_id
1 'polypeptide(L)'
;MDRRTYLKTSVVSAAAAVLSREAAANGSVYQQAYEATTRGDSVQVDNRIRIQLPDSVENAAVVPVRIHSTISNTQKMVLLVDNHADAVVASCDFMGKAQTILSVHMRLEVACNVTALVYDGTRWYSYSAAIAELQHHCSGV
;
A
#
# COMPACT_ATOMS: atom_id res chain seq x y z
N MET A 1 -6.52 -61.52 5.21
CA MET A 1 -6.20 -60.12 4.87
C MET A 1 -6.74 -59.79 3.49
N ASP A 2 -7.80 -58.98 3.41
CA ASP A 2 -8.52 -58.71 2.17
C ASP A 2 -7.89 -57.60 1.31
N ARG A 3 -7.43 -58.01 0.13
CA ARG A 3 -7.00 -57.19 -1.03
C ARG A 3 -8.00 -56.13 -1.52
N ARG A 4 -9.22 -56.12 -0.97
CA ARG A 4 -10.28 -55.16 -1.28
C ARG A 4 -10.20 -53.88 -0.43
N THR A 5 -9.47 -53.91 0.69
CA THR A 5 -9.33 -52.76 1.59
C THR A 5 -8.25 -51.77 1.12
N TYR A 6 -7.30 -52.20 0.28
CA TYR A 6 -6.20 -51.36 -0.20
C TYR A 6 -6.56 -50.41 -1.36
N LEU A 7 -7.65 -50.66 -2.08
CA LEU A 7 -8.03 -49.83 -3.24
C LEU A 7 -8.95 -48.66 -2.88
N LYS A 8 -9.45 -48.58 -1.64
CA LYS A 8 -10.32 -47.49 -1.19
C LYS A 8 -9.57 -46.26 -0.66
N THR A 9 -8.25 -46.34 -0.51
CA THR A 9 -7.46 -45.30 0.20
C THR A 9 -6.62 -44.41 -0.71
N SER A 10 -6.68 -44.57 -2.04
CA SER A 10 -5.67 -43.95 -2.93
C SER A 10 -6.20 -43.07 -4.07
N VAL A 11 -7.47 -42.68 -4.11
CA VAL A 11 -7.96 -41.79 -5.19
C VAL A 11 -8.70 -40.59 -4.65
N VAL A 12 -8.30 -39.42 -5.15
CA VAL A 12 -8.84 -38.06 -4.98
C VAL A 12 -8.30 -37.27 -3.78
N SER A 13 -7.02 -36.94 -3.83
CA SER A 13 -6.53 -35.65 -3.32
C SER A 13 -6.10 -34.78 -4.51
N ALA A 14 -6.38 -33.48 -4.39
CA ALA A 14 -5.92 -32.38 -5.24
C ALA A 14 -6.59 -32.18 -6.61
N ALA A 15 -7.85 -31.71 -6.62
CA ALA A 15 -8.33 -30.81 -7.67
C ALA A 15 -9.39 -29.88 -7.08
N ALA A 16 -9.34 -28.59 -7.45
CA ALA A 16 -10.24 -27.49 -7.06
C ALA A 16 -9.93 -26.77 -5.73
N ALA A 17 -8.76 -26.15 -5.65
CA ALA A 17 -8.57 -24.94 -4.85
C ALA A 17 -7.82 -23.89 -5.70
N VAL A 18 -8.41 -23.53 -6.84
CA VAL A 18 -7.96 -22.40 -7.66
C VAL A 18 -9.14 -21.42 -7.70
N LEU A 19 -8.82 -20.15 -7.50
CA LEU A 19 -9.69 -18.98 -7.72
C LEU A 19 -10.65 -18.62 -6.58
N SER A 20 -10.09 -18.29 -5.42
CA SER A 20 -10.71 -17.30 -4.51
C SER A 20 -9.63 -16.53 -3.75
N ARG A 21 -8.55 -16.14 -4.45
CA ARG A 21 -7.43 -15.36 -3.88
C ARG A 21 -7.31 -13.99 -4.52
N GLU A 22 -8.42 -13.39 -4.95
CA GLU A 22 -8.40 -12.03 -5.49
C GLU A 22 -8.84 -11.00 -4.44
N ALA A 23 -9.70 -11.36 -3.48
CA ALA A 23 -10.14 -10.44 -2.42
C ALA A 23 -9.20 -10.38 -1.19
N ALA A 24 -8.46 -11.46 -0.91
CA ALA A 24 -7.47 -11.49 0.19
C ALA A 24 -6.04 -11.15 -0.26
N ALA A 25 -5.83 -10.92 -1.55
CA ALA A 25 -4.51 -10.58 -2.09
C ALA A 25 -4.09 -9.16 -1.73
N ASN A 26 -5.00 -8.17 -1.76
CA ASN A 26 -4.60 -6.76 -1.62
C ASN A 26 -3.99 -6.42 -0.25
N GLY A 27 -4.58 -6.91 0.85
CA GLY A 27 -3.98 -6.78 2.18
C GLY A 27 -2.63 -7.51 2.29
N SER A 28 -2.47 -8.64 1.60
CA SER A 28 -1.19 -9.34 1.51
C SER A 28 -0.16 -8.59 0.66
N VAL A 29 -0.58 -7.89 -0.40
CA VAL A 29 0.30 -7.17 -1.32
C VAL A 29 0.80 -5.88 -0.67
N TYR A 30 -0.06 -5.14 0.03
CA TYR A 30 0.37 -3.99 0.84
C TYR A 30 1.35 -4.43 1.94
N GLN A 31 1.03 -5.50 2.68
CA GLN A 31 1.90 -6.01 3.74
C GLN A 31 3.26 -6.50 3.19
N GLN A 32 3.24 -7.23 2.07
CA GLN A 32 4.48 -7.66 1.38
C GLN A 32 5.29 -6.46 0.89
N ALA A 33 4.66 -5.42 0.34
CA ALA A 33 5.35 -4.22 -0.09
C ALA A 33 5.94 -3.43 1.08
N TYR A 34 5.22 -3.34 2.20
CA TYR A 34 5.67 -2.71 3.42
C TYR A 34 6.90 -3.43 4.00
N GLU A 35 6.83 -4.76 4.11
CA GLU A 35 7.94 -5.59 4.60
C GLU A 35 9.13 -5.58 3.63
N ALA A 36 8.90 -5.63 2.32
CA ALA A 36 9.96 -5.55 1.33
C ALA A 36 10.67 -4.19 1.33
N THR A 37 9.94 -3.11 1.60
CA THR A 37 10.49 -1.76 1.67
C THR A 37 11.29 -1.57 2.96
N THR A 38 10.72 -1.95 4.10
CA THR A 38 11.33 -1.76 5.43
C THR A 38 12.40 -2.80 5.76
N ARG A 39 12.39 -3.95 5.09
CA ARG A 39 13.28 -5.11 5.35
C ARG A 39 13.23 -5.62 6.80
N GLY A 40 12.12 -5.36 7.50
CA GLY A 40 11.96 -5.72 8.91
C GLY A 40 12.61 -4.77 9.92
N ASP A 41 13.13 -3.63 9.46
CA ASP A 41 13.65 -2.59 10.34
C ASP A 41 12.51 -1.91 11.14
N SER A 42 12.85 -1.36 12.32
CA SER A 42 11.89 -0.63 13.14
C SER A 42 11.46 0.66 12.45
N VAL A 43 10.16 0.82 12.19
CA VAL A 43 9.57 2.03 11.63
C VAL A 43 9.02 2.91 12.75
N GLN A 44 9.41 4.19 12.77
CA GLN A 44 8.96 5.17 13.75
C GLN A 44 7.96 6.15 13.13
N VAL A 45 6.84 6.39 13.81
CA VAL A 45 5.89 7.40 13.33
C VAL A 45 6.46 8.79 13.61
N ASP A 46 6.49 9.67 12.59
CA ASP A 46 7.07 11.01 12.71
C ASP A 46 6.20 12.08 12.05
N ASN A 47 5.89 13.14 12.80
CA ASN A 47 5.08 14.27 12.37
C ASN A 47 5.83 15.29 11.49
N ARG A 48 7.14 15.10 11.29
CA ARG A 48 7.96 15.87 10.33
C ARG A 48 7.60 15.54 8.88
N ILE A 49 6.93 14.42 8.65
CA ILE A 49 6.36 14.04 7.36
C ILE A 49 4.93 14.58 7.30
N ARG A 50 4.63 15.33 6.24
CA ARG A 50 3.30 15.90 5.98
C ARG A 50 2.79 15.38 4.65
N ILE A 51 1.59 14.81 4.69
CA ILE A 51 0.85 14.41 3.49
C ILE A 51 -0.27 15.43 3.30
N GLN A 52 -0.27 16.09 2.16
CA GLN A 52 -1.37 16.92 1.70
C GLN A 52 -2.24 16.06 0.80
N LEU A 53 -3.43 15.77 1.30
CA LEU A 53 -4.43 14.94 0.67
C LEU A 53 -5.79 15.59 0.93
N PRO A 54 -6.71 15.62 -0.05
CA PRO A 54 -8.10 15.96 0.22
C PRO A 54 -8.73 14.88 1.13
N ASP A 55 -9.64 15.30 1.99
CA ASP A 55 -10.39 14.44 2.91
C ASP A 55 -11.51 13.65 2.21
N SER A 56 -12.10 14.23 1.16
CA SER A 56 -13.12 13.64 0.31
C SER A 56 -12.73 13.69 -1.16
N VAL A 57 -13.00 12.60 -1.89
CA VAL A 57 -12.68 12.45 -3.31
C VAL A 57 -13.92 11.94 -4.06
N GLU A 58 -14.12 12.33 -5.31
CA GLU A 58 -15.17 11.72 -6.15
C GLU A 58 -14.70 10.38 -6.73
N ASN A 59 -15.61 9.41 -6.82
CA ASN A 59 -15.28 8.07 -7.30
C ASN A 59 -14.57 8.11 -8.67
N ALA A 60 -13.39 7.48 -8.73
CA ALA A 60 -12.57 7.32 -9.93
C ALA A 60 -12.01 8.64 -10.51
N ALA A 61 -11.91 9.70 -9.71
CA ALA A 61 -11.20 10.93 -10.05
C ALA A 61 -9.68 10.81 -9.86
N VAL A 62 -8.93 11.66 -10.55
CA VAL A 62 -7.47 11.78 -10.38
C VAL A 62 -7.20 12.68 -9.19
N VAL A 63 -6.56 12.13 -8.16
CA VAL A 63 -6.28 12.81 -6.89
C VAL A 63 -4.82 13.25 -6.85
N PRO A 64 -4.54 14.53 -6.54
CA PRO A 64 -3.20 14.98 -6.25
C PRO A 64 -2.81 14.58 -4.81
N VAL A 65 -1.73 13.82 -4.68
CA VAL A 65 -1.11 13.48 -3.40
C VAL A 65 0.24 14.16 -3.33
N ARG A 66 0.46 15.00 -2.32
CA ARG A 66 1.76 15.65 -2.09
C ARG A 66 2.31 15.28 -0.73
N ILE A 67 3.56 14.84 -0.72
CA ILE A 67 4.29 14.46 0.49
C ILE A 67 5.46 15.42 0.64
N HIS A 68 5.61 15.97 1.83
CA HIS A 68 6.73 16.81 2.21
C HIS A 68 7.37 16.26 3.48
N SER A 69 8.68 16.05 3.44
CA SER A 69 9.46 15.62 4.61
C SER A 69 10.50 16.67 4.95
N THR A 70 10.60 17.02 6.24
CA THR A 70 11.65 17.87 6.79
C THR A 70 12.74 17.07 7.50
N ILE A 71 12.77 15.75 7.33
CA ILE A 71 13.78 14.86 7.91
C ILE A 71 15.12 15.08 7.20
N SER A 72 16.14 15.45 7.99
CA SER A 72 17.51 15.62 7.53
C SER A 72 18.06 14.32 6.95
N ASN A 73 18.85 14.43 5.88
CA ASN A 73 19.53 13.30 5.23
C ASN A 73 18.58 12.21 4.71
N THR A 74 17.39 12.59 4.25
CA THR A 74 16.50 11.64 3.56
C THR A 74 17.22 11.08 2.33
N GLN A 75 17.35 9.75 2.26
CA GLN A 75 17.96 9.02 1.15
C GLN A 75 16.92 8.36 0.25
N LYS A 76 15.80 7.92 0.83
CA LYS A 76 14.72 7.28 0.08
C LYS A 76 13.37 7.68 0.65
N MET A 77 12.41 7.90 -0.22
CA MET A 77 11.00 8.03 0.14
C MET A 77 10.16 7.10 -0.72
N VAL A 78 9.23 6.41 -0.09
CA VAL A 78 8.32 5.46 -0.74
C VAL A 78 6.90 5.81 -0.33
N LEU A 79 6.01 5.91 -1.33
CA LEU A 79 4.59 6.09 -1.14
C LEU A 79 3.90 4.74 -1.32
N LEU A 80 3.27 4.28 -0.24
CA LEU A 80 2.45 3.08 -0.25
C LEU A 80 0.98 3.46 -0.13
N VAL A 81 0.13 2.76 -0.86
CA VAL A 81 -1.32 2.95 -0.80
C VAL A 81 -2.00 1.60 -0.67
N ASP A 82 -2.90 1.51 0.30
CA ASP A 82 -3.71 0.32 0.51
C ASP A 82 -4.87 0.24 -0.50
N ASN A 83 -5.34 -0.97 -0.82
CA ASN A 83 -6.41 -1.20 -1.80
C ASN A 83 -6.22 -0.55 -3.18
N HIS A 84 -4.97 -0.25 -3.55
CA HIS A 84 -4.59 0.17 -4.89
C HIS A 84 -4.01 -1.02 -5.66
N ALA A 85 -4.16 -1.03 -7.00
CA ALA A 85 -3.65 -2.11 -7.85
C ALA A 85 -2.14 -2.33 -7.64
N ASP A 86 -1.41 -1.22 -7.47
CA ASP A 86 -0.01 -1.21 -7.06
C ASP A 86 0.12 -0.74 -5.60
N ALA A 87 0.65 -1.59 -4.72
CA ALA A 87 0.89 -1.18 -3.33
C ALA A 87 1.96 -0.09 -3.19
N VAL A 88 2.97 -0.07 -4.08
CA VAL A 88 3.99 0.98 -4.14
C VAL A 88 3.68 1.89 -5.32
N VAL A 89 3.13 3.06 -5.04
CA VAL A 89 2.70 4.01 -6.08
C VAL A 89 3.88 4.84 -6.59
N ALA A 90 4.81 5.18 -5.70
CA ALA A 90 6.01 5.90 -6.08
C ALA A 90 7.16 5.58 -5.13
N SER A 91 8.38 5.56 -5.68
CA SER A 91 9.61 5.50 -4.91
C SER A 91 10.61 6.47 -5.51
N CYS A 92 11.29 7.21 -4.65
CA CYS A 92 12.26 8.21 -5.08
C CYS A 92 13.47 8.14 -4.15
N ASP A 93 14.65 8.07 -4.77
CA ASP A 93 15.93 8.17 -4.10
C ASP A 93 16.41 9.62 -4.14
N PHE A 94 16.78 10.13 -2.98
CA PHE A 94 17.27 11.49 -2.77
C PHE A 94 18.77 11.47 -2.52
N MET A 95 19.49 12.37 -3.17
CA MET A 95 20.94 12.53 -2.97
C MET A 95 21.24 13.84 -2.25
N GLY A 96 21.96 13.76 -1.14
CA GLY A 96 22.48 14.93 -0.42
C GLY A 96 21.43 15.69 0.39
N LYS A 97 21.41 17.02 0.26
CA LYS A 97 20.54 17.95 1.01
C LYS A 97 19.35 18.47 0.18
N ALA A 98 18.89 17.69 -0.79
CA ALA A 98 17.77 18.07 -1.63
C ALA A 98 16.48 18.22 -0.83
N GLN A 99 15.58 19.09 -1.30
CA GLN A 99 14.26 19.20 -0.70
C GLN A 99 13.44 17.94 -0.98
N THR A 100 12.99 17.27 0.09
CA THR A 100 12.25 16.01 -0.02
C THR A 100 10.77 16.28 -0.23
N ILE A 101 10.40 16.50 -1.50
CA ILE A 101 9.01 16.62 -1.94
C ILE A 101 8.72 15.55 -3.00
N LEU A 102 7.59 14.86 -2.85
CA LEU A 102 7.04 13.97 -3.87
C LEU A 102 5.61 14.37 -4.13
N SER A 103 5.25 14.50 -5.41
CA SER A 103 3.90 14.84 -5.85
C SER A 103 3.49 13.84 -6.92
N VAL A 104 2.40 13.14 -6.68
CA VAL A 104 1.87 12.12 -7.60
C VAL A 104 0.40 12.38 -7.80
N HIS A 105 -0.05 12.17 -9.03
CA HIS A 105 -1.46 12.18 -9.38
C HIS A 105 -1.86 10.72 -9.60
N MET A 106 -2.77 10.22 -8.79
CA MET A 106 -3.18 8.83 -8.84
C MET A 106 -4.71 8.72 -8.87
N ARG A 107 -5.22 7.71 -9.58
CA ARG A 107 -6.64 7.44 -9.64
C ARG A 107 -7.02 6.52 -8.48
N LEU A 108 -8.11 6.83 -7.80
CA LEU A 108 -8.62 6.03 -6.68
C LEU A 108 -10.02 5.53 -6.99
N GLU A 109 -10.22 4.23 -6.83
CA GLU A 109 -11.53 3.58 -7.04
C GLU A 109 -12.27 3.33 -5.73
N VAL A 110 -11.53 3.20 -4.63
CA VAL A 110 -12.02 2.89 -3.29
C VAL A 110 -11.33 3.75 -2.24
N ALA A 111 -11.94 3.85 -1.05
CA ALA A 111 -11.31 4.47 0.11
C ALA A 111 -10.02 3.70 0.47
N CYS A 112 -8.93 4.44 0.64
CA CYS A 112 -7.61 3.87 0.89
C CYS A 112 -6.84 4.65 1.96
N ASN A 113 -5.89 3.98 2.58
CA ASN A 113 -4.89 4.61 3.43
C ASN A 113 -3.60 4.85 2.65
N VAL A 114 -3.07 6.06 2.73
CA VAL A 114 -1.85 6.50 2.07
C VAL A 114 -0.76 6.58 3.13
N THR A 115 0.27 5.75 3.02
CA THR A 115 1.41 5.69 3.94
C THR A 115 2.67 6.17 3.24
N ALA A 116 3.27 7.23 3.76
CA ALA A 116 4.59 7.69 3.35
C ALA A 116 5.65 7.04 4.25
N LEU A 117 6.61 6.36 3.63
CA LEU A 117 7.82 5.84 4.27
C LEU A 117 9.02 6.69 3.85
N VAL A 118 9.82 7.11 4.83
CA VAL A 118 11.02 7.91 4.61
C VAL A 118 12.20 7.24 5.30
N TYR A 119 13.31 7.11 4.59
CA TYR A 119 14.56 6.52 5.10
C TYR A 119 15.66 7.58 5.17
N ASP A 120 16.29 7.73 6.33
CA ASP A 120 17.37 8.70 6.57
C ASP A 120 18.79 8.11 6.40
N GLY A 121 18.90 6.85 6.01
CA GLY A 121 20.16 6.10 5.95
C GLY A 121 20.39 5.19 7.16
N THR A 122 19.59 5.29 8.22
CA THR A 122 19.70 4.45 9.41
C THR A 122 18.35 3.89 9.85
N ARG A 123 17.27 4.66 9.74
CA ARG A 123 15.94 4.30 10.25
C ARG A 123 14.86 4.68 9.26
N TRP A 124 13.75 3.96 9.37
CA TRP A 124 12.52 4.25 8.66
C TRP A 124 11.58 5.09 9.51
N TYR A 125 10.99 6.09 8.88
CA TYR A 125 9.93 6.90 9.45
C TYR A 125 8.67 6.74 8.64
N SER A 126 7.52 6.73 9.30
CA SER A 126 6.22 6.64 8.65
C SER A 126 5.29 7.78 9.04
N TYR A 127 4.41 8.10 8.11
CA TYR A 127 3.22 8.90 8.36
C TYR A 127 2.11 8.42 7.43
N SER A 128 0.90 8.26 7.97
CA SER A 128 -0.24 7.74 7.22
C SER A 128 -1.38 8.75 7.25
N ALA A 129 -2.08 8.88 6.12
CA ALA A 129 -3.27 9.70 5.95
C ALA A 129 -4.34 8.88 5.21
N ALA A 130 -5.55 8.86 5.73
CA ALA A 130 -6.66 8.11 5.16
C ALA A 130 -7.61 9.01 4.38
N ILE A 131 -8.17 8.48 3.29
CA ILE A 131 -9.31 9.08 2.59
C ILE A 131 -10.54 8.32 3.06
N ALA A 132 -11.39 9.00 3.83
CA ALA A 132 -12.50 8.35 4.52
C ALA A 132 -13.74 8.18 3.64
N GLU A 133 -13.95 9.06 2.65
CA GLU A 133 -15.22 9.11 1.94
C GLU A 133 -15.06 9.40 0.46
N LEU A 134 -15.79 8.62 -0.36
CA LEU A 134 -15.99 8.90 -1.77
C LEU A 134 -17.35 9.59 -1.94
N GLN A 135 -17.37 10.85 -2.37
CA GLN A 135 -18.64 11.55 -2.57
C GLN A 135 -19.30 11.07 -3.87
N HIS A 136 -20.54 10.60 -3.75
CA HIS A 136 -21.45 10.38 -4.88
C HIS A 136 -22.28 11.65 -5.08
N HIS A 137 -21.90 12.50 -6.03
CA HIS A 137 -22.78 13.58 -6.44
C HIS A 137 -23.99 12.97 -7.16
N CYS A 138 -25.15 12.93 -6.50
CA CYS A 138 -26.43 12.78 -7.16
C CYS A 138 -27.08 14.17 -7.17
N SER A 139 -26.79 14.96 -8.21
CA SER A 139 -27.51 16.20 -8.46
C SER A 139 -28.90 15.84 -9.00
N GLY A 140 -29.93 16.02 -8.16
CA GLY A 140 -31.32 15.84 -8.56
C GLY A 140 -31.69 16.74 -9.73
N VAL A 141 -32.26 16.13 -10.77
CA VAL A 141 -33.06 16.76 -11.82
C VAL A 141 -34.51 16.77 -11.36
#